data_AF-A0A4Q2YT44-F1
#
_entry.id   AF-A0A4Q2YT44-F1
#
_cell.length_a   1.000
_cell.length_b   1.000
_cell.length_c   1.000
_cell.angle_alpha   90.00
_cell.angle_beta   90.00
_cell.angle_gamma   90.00
#
_symmetry.space_group_name_H-M   'P 1'
#
loop_
_entity.id
_entity.type
_entity.pdbx_description
1 polymer ?
#
loop_
_entity_poly.entity_id
_entity_poly.type
_entity_poly.pdbx_seq_one_letter_code
_entity_poly.pdbx_strand_id
1 'polypeptide(L)'
;TLIDVIRDTGKNAEHLLISGHNPGLEDLILMLVPESADDELRVKVEEKLPTSALARLELDITDWRDLDTNSARFVGFIRPRDLDPALAPAMDND
;
A
#
# COMPACT_ATOMS: atom_id res chain seq x y z
N THR A 1 -7.93 -13.23 -6.17
CA THR A 1 -6.77 -12.61 -5.47
C THR A 1 -7.15 -11.21 -5.01
N LEU A 2 -6.33 -10.48 -4.24
CA LEU A 2 -6.68 -9.10 -3.86
C LEU A 2 -6.78 -8.15 -5.06
N ILE A 3 -5.93 -8.34 -6.08
CA ILE A 3 -6.01 -7.57 -7.33
C ILE A 3 -7.35 -7.80 -8.05
N ASP A 4 -7.89 -9.02 -8.05
CA ASP A 4 -9.22 -9.30 -8.63
C ASP A 4 -10.34 -8.59 -7.86
N VAL A 5 -10.25 -8.54 -6.53
CA VAL A 5 -11.22 -7.80 -5.70
C VAL A 5 -11.21 -6.31 -6.03
N ILE A 6 -10.04 -5.72 -6.29
CA ILE A 6 -9.91 -4.32 -6.70
C ILE A 6 -10.54 -4.11 -8.07
N ARG A 7 -10.20 -4.95 -9.06
CA ARG A 7 -10.74 -4.91 -10.42
C ARG A 7 -12.27 -4.97 -10.42
N ASP A 8 -12.86 -5.84 -9.58
CA ASP A 8 -14.32 -6.02 -9.49
C ASP A 8 -15.02 -4.90 -8.70
N THR A 9 -14.36 -4.33 -7.69
CA THR A 9 -14.98 -3.37 -6.75
C THR A 9 -14.83 -1.93 -7.20
N GLY A 10 -13.74 -1.58 -7.90
CA GLY A 10 -13.39 -0.21 -8.25
C GLY A 10 -14.44 0.54 -9.06
N LYS A 11 -15.11 -0.11 -10.02
CA LYS A 11 -16.21 0.45 -10.82
C LYS A 11 -15.89 1.87 -11.33
N ASN A 12 -16.64 2.89 -10.89
CA ASN A 12 -16.48 4.29 -11.29
C ASN A 12 -15.82 5.13 -10.18
N ALA A 13 -15.23 4.52 -9.15
CA ALA A 13 -14.60 5.25 -8.06
C ALA A 13 -13.30 5.91 -8.53
N GLU A 14 -13.11 7.18 -8.20
CA GLU A 14 -11.84 7.88 -8.44
C GLU A 14 -10.73 7.38 -7.51
N HIS A 15 -11.09 6.97 -6.30
CA HIS A 15 -10.19 6.42 -5.30
C HIS A 15 -10.80 5.18 -4.63
N LEU A 16 -9.98 4.17 -4.39
CA LEU A 16 -10.35 2.95 -3.67
C LEU A 16 -9.45 2.78 -2.44
N LEU A 17 -10.06 2.54 -1.28
CA LEU A 17 -9.36 2.24 -0.03
C LEU A 17 -9.57 0.77 0.33
N ILE A 18 -8.48 0.07 0.67
CA ILE A 18 -8.51 -1.29 1.18
C ILE A 18 -8.05 -1.28 2.64
N SER A 19 -8.83 -1.92 3.50
CA SER A 19 -8.42 -2.28 4.85
C SER A 19 -8.36 -3.79 4.94
N GLY A 20 -7.23 -4.34 5.37
CA GLY A 20 -6.99 -5.78 5.34
C GLY A 20 -5.82 -6.18 6.24
N HIS A 21 -5.35 -7.42 6.06
CA HIS A 21 -4.29 -8.02 6.87
C HIS A 21 -3.05 -8.34 6.05
N ASN A 22 -1.89 -8.32 6.71
CA ASN A 22 -0.64 -8.86 6.17
C ASN A 22 -0.63 -10.40 6.25
N PRO A 23 0.13 -11.10 5.39
CA PRO A 23 1.03 -10.56 4.36
C PRO A 23 0.29 -10.03 3.12
N GLY A 24 -0.99 -10.31 2.95
CA GLY A 24 -1.72 -10.02 1.70
C GLY A 24 -1.63 -8.57 1.22
N LEU A 25 -1.66 -7.57 2.11
CA LEU A 25 -1.47 -6.16 1.71
C LEU A 25 -0.03 -5.84 1.29
N GLU A 26 0.96 -6.40 1.98
CA GLU A 26 2.38 -6.26 1.64
C GLU A 26 2.65 -6.86 0.26
N ASP A 27 2.20 -8.10 0.04
CA ASP A 27 2.31 -8.81 -1.24
C ASP A 27 1.63 -8.03 -2.37
N LEU A 28 0.46 -7.45 -2.12
CA LEU A 28 -0.26 -6.64 -3.10
C LEU A 28 0.54 -5.39 -3.49
N ILE A 29 1.10 -4.66 -2.52
CA ILE A 29 1.90 -3.46 -2.81
C ILE A 29 3.14 -3.86 -3.61
N LEU A 30 3.86 -4.90 -3.18
CA LEU A 30 5.10 -5.35 -3.83
C LEU A 30 4.86 -5.93 -5.24
N MET A 31 3.67 -6.49 -5.50
CA MET A 31 3.23 -6.93 -6.82
C MET A 31 2.88 -5.77 -7.76
N LEU A 32 2.24 -4.72 -7.24
CA LEU A 32 1.74 -3.60 -8.05
C LEU A 32 2.83 -2.56 -8.34
N VAL A 33 3.74 -2.33 -7.39
CA VAL A 33 4.83 -1.37 -7.54
C VAL A 33 6.01 -2.08 -8.22
N PRO A 34 6.59 -1.56 -9.32
CA PRO A 34 7.77 -2.15 -9.93
C PRO A 34 8.99 -2.07 -9.01
N GLU A 35 9.91 -3.02 -9.14
CA GLU A 35 11.23 -2.92 -8.49
C GLU A 35 12.04 -1.76 -9.08
N SER A 36 12.69 -1.00 -8.20
CA SER A 36 13.62 0.06 -8.56
C SER A 36 14.66 0.21 -7.45
N ALA A 37 15.93 0.32 -7.82
CA ALA A 37 17.03 0.45 -6.86
C ALA A 37 16.93 1.70 -5.97
N ASP A 38 16.18 2.71 -6.41
CA ASP A 38 16.07 4.01 -5.76
C ASP A 38 14.67 4.27 -5.14
N ASP A 39 13.80 3.26 -5.06
CA ASP A 39 12.47 3.41 -4.45
C ASP A 39 12.51 3.19 -2.93
N GLU A 40 12.83 4.28 -2.19
CA GLU A 40 12.85 4.29 -0.73
C GLU A 40 11.50 3.93 -0.08
N LEU A 41 10.37 4.10 -0.76
CA LEU A 41 9.06 3.75 -0.22
C LEU A 41 8.82 2.24 -0.31
N ARG A 42 9.18 1.64 -1.46
CA ARG A 42 9.13 0.19 -1.63
C ARG A 42 10.01 -0.52 -0.61
N VAL A 43 11.24 -0.04 -0.40
CA VAL A 43 12.16 -0.60 0.62
C VAL A 43 11.53 -0.64 2.02
N LYS A 44 10.75 0.38 2.41
CA LYS A 44 10.05 0.38 3.71
C LYS A 44 9.03 -0.75 3.82
N VAL A 45 8.31 -1.06 2.74
CA VAL A 45 7.32 -2.14 2.71
C VAL A 45 8.01 -3.51 2.65
N GLU A 46 9.12 -3.63 1.93
CA GLU A 46 9.97 -4.83 1.93
C GLU A 46 10.54 -5.13 3.33
N GLU A 47 10.84 -4.10 4.13
CA GLU A 47 11.23 -4.27 5.53
C GLU A 47 10.02 -4.73 6.38
N LYS A 48 8.91 -3.97 6.35
CA LYS A 48 7.66 -4.28 7.05
C LYS A 48 6.57 -3.27 6.69
N LEU A 49 5.33 -3.73 6.47
CA LEU A 49 4.14 -2.87 6.55
C LEU A 49 3.52 -2.89 7.98
N PRO A 50 3.71 -1.87 8.84
CA PRO A 50 3.19 -1.89 10.21
C PRO A 50 1.66 -1.80 10.26
N THR A 51 1.07 -2.24 11.38
CA THR A 51 -0.36 -2.03 11.66
C THR A 51 -0.71 -0.54 11.57
N SER A 52 -1.85 -0.25 10.93
CA SER A 52 -2.35 1.11 10.69
C SER A 52 -1.46 1.99 9.82
N ALA A 53 -0.47 1.43 9.11
CA ALA A 53 0.22 2.16 8.06
C ALA A 53 -0.68 2.30 6.81
N LEU A 54 -0.59 3.46 6.15
CA LEU A 54 -1.26 3.76 4.89
C LEU A 54 -0.22 3.85 3.78
N ALA A 55 -0.34 2.95 2.81
CA ALA A 55 0.38 3.04 1.53
C ALA A 55 -0.52 3.71 0.50
N ARG A 56 -0.03 4.79 -0.13
CA ARG A 56 -0.71 5.49 -1.22
C ARG A 56 -0.06 5.12 -2.54
N LEU A 57 -0.85 4.51 -3.41
CA LEU A 57 -0.45 4.13 -4.76
C LEU A 57 -1.21 5.00 -5.75
N GLU A 58 -0.52 5.43 -6.81
CA GLU A 58 -1.14 6.06 -7.98
C GLU A 58 -1.05 5.10 -9.16
N LEU A 59 -2.14 5.03 -9.92
CA LEU A 59 -2.33 4.10 -11.02
C LEU A 59 -2.54 4.90 -12.31
N ASP A 60 -1.80 4.58 -13.36
CA ASP A 60 -2.00 5.17 -14.69
C ASP A 60 -2.96 4.29 -15.50
N ILE A 61 -4.22 4.22 -15.04
CA ILE A 61 -5.29 3.40 -15.63
C ILE A 61 -6.56 4.23 -15.80
N THR A 62 -7.35 3.91 -16.83
CA THR A 62 -8.67 4.54 -17.07
C THR A 62 -9.81 3.70 -16.49
N ASP A 63 -9.63 2.39 -16.38
CA ASP A 63 -10.59 1.45 -15.80
C ASP A 63 -9.90 0.56 -14.77
N TRP A 64 -10.56 0.28 -13.64
CA TRP A 64 -10.01 -0.58 -12.59
C TRP A 64 -9.69 -2.00 -13.07
N ARG A 65 -10.34 -2.47 -14.13
CA ARG A 65 -10.06 -3.77 -14.77
C ARG A 65 -8.70 -3.82 -15.45
N ASP A 66 -8.11 -2.65 -15.77
CA ASP A 66 -6.80 -2.54 -16.40
C ASP A 66 -5.64 -2.60 -15.39
N LEU A 67 -5.93 -2.59 -14.08
CA LEU A 67 -4.91 -2.73 -13.03
C LEU A 67 -4.14 -4.03 -13.22
N ASP A 68 -2.81 -3.99 -13.32
CA ASP A 68 -1.96 -5.17 -13.49
C ASP A 68 -0.70 -5.10 -12.60
N THR A 69 0.12 -6.15 -12.60
CA THR A 69 1.41 -6.16 -11.92
C THR A 69 2.32 -5.03 -12.44
N ASN A 70 3.17 -4.47 -11.57
CA ASN A 70 4.11 -3.39 -11.91
C ASN A 70 3.46 -2.12 -12.51
N SER A 71 2.16 -1.90 -12.32
CA SER A 71 1.41 -0.77 -12.91
C SER A 71 1.15 0.40 -11.96
N ALA A 72 1.67 0.32 -10.72
CA ALA A 72 1.46 1.34 -9.69
C ALA A 72 2.74 2.12 -9.38
N ARG A 73 2.59 3.42 -9.13
CA ARG A 73 3.62 4.26 -8.55
C ARG A 73 3.38 4.40 -7.04
N PHE A 74 4.40 4.13 -6.24
CA PHE A 74 4.33 4.35 -4.80
C PHE A 74 4.58 5.84 -4.50
N VAL A 75 3.59 6.53 -3.92
CA VAL A 75 3.60 7.99 -3.79
C VAL A 75 3.39 8.50 -2.37
N GLY A 76 3.35 7.60 -1.38
CA GLY A 76 3.33 7.97 0.03
C GLY A 76 3.22 6.77 0.95
N PHE A 77 3.93 6.82 2.07
CA PHE A 77 3.88 5.83 3.13
C PHE A 77 3.75 6.55 4.46
N ILE A 78 2.62 6.38 5.13
CA ILE A 78 2.25 7.14 6.33
C ILE A 78 1.99 6.16 7.45
N ARG A 79 2.60 6.40 8.61
CA ARG A 79 2.32 5.65 9.85
C ARG A 79 1.65 6.60 10.85
N PRO A 80 0.93 6.06 11.86
CA PRO A 80 0.34 6.90 12.91
C PRO A 80 1.34 7.85 13.55
N ARG A 81 2.56 7.36 13.86
CA ARG A 81 3.64 8.18 14.44
C ARG A 81 4.18 9.29 13.54
N ASP A 82 3.95 9.21 12.23
CA ASP A 82 4.36 10.25 11.29
C ASP A 82 3.37 11.44 11.33
N LEU A 83 2.15 11.22 11.84
CA LEU A 83 1.13 12.25 12.04
C LEU A 83 1.22 12.86 13.45
N ASP A 84 1.41 12.03 14.45
CA ASP A 84 1.61 12.43 15.85
C ASP A 84 2.57 11.44 16.53
N PRO A 85 3.76 11.87 16.99
CA PRO A 85 4.71 11.00 17.69
C PRO A 85 4.13 10.24 18.88
N ALA A 86 3.08 10.77 19.54
CA ALA A 86 2.40 10.09 20.64
C ALA A 86 1.61 8.84 20.22
N LEU A 87 1.37 8.66 18.91
CA LEU A 87 0.73 7.47 18.32
C LEU A 87 1.73 6.35 17.98
N ALA A 88 2.98 6.47 18.42
CA ALA A 88 3.91 5.35 18.36
C ALA A 88 3.37 4.17 19.20
N PRO A 89 3.68 2.91 18.82
CA PRO A 89 3.37 1.77 19.68
C PRO A 89 3.92 2.04 21.08
N ALA A 90 3.15 1.69 22.12
CA ALA A 90 3.69 1.68 23.46
C ALA A 90 4.95 0.81 23.45
N MET A 91 6.09 1.39 23.82
CA MET A 91 7.30 0.61 24.06
C MET A 91 6.98 -0.19 25.33
N ASP A 92 6.82 -1.51 25.18
CA ASP A 92 6.80 -2.39 26.34
C ASP A 92 8.17 -2.20 27.03
N ASN A 93 8.15 -1.57 28.22
CA ASN A 93 9.30 -1.62 29.10
C ASN A 93 9.28 -3.01 29.73
N ASP A 94 10.03 -3.94 29.12
CA ASP A 94 10.38 -5.22 29.74
C ASP A 94 11.06 -5.02 31.11
#